data_AF-A0A1A8CXM0-F1
#
_entry.id   AF-A0A1A8CXM0-F1
#
_cell.length_a   1.000
_cell.length_b   1.000
_cell.length_c   1.000
_cell.angle_alpha   90.00
_cell.angle_beta   90.00
_cell.angle_gamma   90.00
#
_symmetry.space_group_name_H-M   'P 1'
#
loop_
_entity.id
_entity.type
_entity.pdbx_description
1 polymer ?
#
loop_
_entity_poly.entity_id
_entity_poly.type
_entity_poly.pdbx_seq_one_letter_code
_entity_poly.pdbx_strand_id
1 'polypeptide(L)'
;PGAPYCLGKGGEQGAGEGGGASGWRVFPPDDMHRTLKDLSLKDGDALLVLEPESLDSSVFTRNGDVVTVTTPSDCRWLLVEFQPQLKGGEEEKKRVKVPATGNMLLCEVKRRAVEELQLQEQPPGAPYCLRQVDCTGKLLPPVCEELSIRDAGVRLMTTLTLCPGKSPKESQLFLLYTVGSAPSAGMEMDIIVEKTCTVKECLKAMLDAVGLDGTCWHLRRLDWCEEVGEPLMDEDAPLSALKIASGETLVVTEGLLPPKGFLKISIRLFVDLRSLGSDSNHTDDTAAEEQMNKGATARSPGTTTELRSVGQVEISDEATLEELKTQVLTLPMLQGVCVPTLAFLRVWQMDGWKLARILRGQQVTLRKLKVTSGADLCVQQLLKEEDIGPKQVLLNVRMAVPGERRYYPAEELVWDASHDSSPRSLRSCVAACYGLSPDSLLLAKHQPEKHTWEEISNWTQQVSKKKRKKKAESLLGPPFHLKDGDVLGVKNLLIDNNRDFLTAEDEQGQQRLMEQAEQRRKGENSATSNSSGKTRPRKPEVPLSISVGVFR
;
A
#
# COMPACT_ATOMS: atom_id res chain seq x y z
N PRO A 1 24.10 -58.17 32.66
CA PRO A 1 23.41 -57.10 33.41
C PRO A 1 24.24 -55.82 33.34
N GLY A 2 23.91 -54.94 32.38
CA GLY A 2 24.66 -53.70 32.14
C GLY A 2 24.56 -52.78 33.34
N ALA A 3 25.71 -52.33 33.86
CA ALA A 3 25.74 -51.33 34.91
C ALA A 3 25.23 -49.99 34.35
N PRO A 4 24.41 -49.24 35.11
CA PRO A 4 23.86 -47.97 34.63
C PRO A 4 24.94 -46.89 34.58
N TYR A 5 24.78 -45.94 33.67
CA TYR A 5 25.63 -44.74 33.63
C TYR A 5 25.11 -43.71 34.64
N CYS A 6 26.02 -43.05 35.34
CA CYS A 6 25.69 -41.93 36.22
C CYS A 6 26.07 -40.62 35.53
N LEU A 7 25.20 -39.62 35.60
CA LEU A 7 25.43 -38.28 35.07
C LEU A 7 25.47 -37.27 36.21
N GLY A 8 26.49 -36.39 36.24
CA GLY A 8 26.64 -35.33 37.26
C GLY A 8 26.66 -33.92 36.67
N LYS A 9 26.04 -32.95 37.36
CA LYS A 9 26.04 -31.53 36.99
C LYS A 9 26.77 -30.70 38.06
N GLY A 10 27.85 -30.01 37.69
CA GLY A 10 28.59 -29.14 38.61
C GLY A 10 27.86 -27.82 38.85
N GLY A 11 27.66 -27.45 40.12
CA GLY A 11 27.03 -26.18 40.50
C GLY A 11 27.96 -24.97 40.32
N GLU A 12 27.58 -24.03 39.45
CA GLU A 12 28.01 -22.63 39.51
C GLU A 12 26.82 -21.73 39.85
N GLN A 13 27.03 -20.82 40.81
CA GLN A 13 26.07 -19.83 41.27
C GLN A 13 25.97 -18.65 40.28
N GLY A 14 24.74 -18.34 39.86
CA GLY A 14 24.38 -17.09 39.20
C GLY A 14 22.91 -17.12 38.74
N ALA A 15 22.04 -16.44 39.46
CA ALA A 15 20.61 -16.37 39.16
C ALA A 15 20.32 -15.48 37.93
N GLY A 16 19.47 -15.97 37.01
CA GLY A 16 18.79 -15.13 36.01
C GLY A 16 18.54 -15.82 34.66
N GLU A 17 17.26 -16.03 34.37
CA GLU A 17 16.66 -16.32 33.05
C GLU A 17 16.82 -17.73 32.44
N GLY A 18 15.70 -18.25 31.96
CA GLY A 18 15.53 -19.63 31.53
C GLY A 18 16.50 -20.05 30.44
N GLY A 19 17.25 -21.12 30.72
CA GLY A 19 18.09 -21.81 29.76
C GLY A 19 18.11 -23.30 30.11
N GLY A 20 17.68 -24.14 29.17
CA GLY A 20 17.67 -25.60 29.31
C GLY A 20 19.03 -26.13 29.72
N ALA A 21 19.04 -27.10 30.64
CA ALA A 21 20.25 -27.60 31.30
C ALA A 21 21.20 -28.32 30.31
N SER A 22 22.15 -27.58 29.73
CA SER A 22 23.24 -28.13 28.93
C SER A 22 24.47 -28.40 29.79
N GLY A 23 24.93 -29.66 29.86
CA GLY A 23 26.25 -30.02 30.40
C GLY A 23 26.24 -31.07 31.52
N TRP A 24 25.74 -32.28 31.25
CA TRP A 24 25.89 -33.41 32.17
C TRP A 24 27.17 -34.17 31.86
N ARG A 25 28.00 -34.47 32.87
CA ARG A 25 29.21 -35.30 32.73
C ARG A 25 28.86 -36.78 32.88
N VAL A 26 29.32 -37.62 31.95
CA VAL A 26 29.14 -39.09 31.99
C VAL A 26 30.18 -39.74 32.89
N PHE A 27 29.73 -40.59 33.80
CA PHE A 27 30.57 -41.52 34.54
C PHE A 27 30.37 -42.94 33.99
N PRO A 28 31.41 -43.57 33.41
CA PRO A 28 31.35 -44.95 32.95
C PRO A 28 31.13 -45.92 34.13
N PRO A 29 30.65 -47.15 33.86
CA PRO A 29 30.45 -48.18 34.89
C PRO A 29 31.66 -48.40 35.81
N ASP A 30 32.88 -48.31 35.27
CA ASP A 30 34.13 -48.52 36.02
C ASP A 30 34.35 -47.44 37.11
N ASP A 31 33.79 -46.25 36.92
CA ASP A 31 33.88 -45.15 37.87
C ASP A 31 32.94 -45.31 39.08
N MET A 32 32.00 -46.27 39.05
CA MET A 32 31.16 -46.61 40.21
C MET A 32 31.96 -47.11 41.42
N HIS A 33 33.20 -47.55 41.21
CA HIS A 33 34.10 -48.00 42.27
C HIS A 33 34.92 -46.87 42.92
N ARG A 34 34.85 -45.64 42.39
CA ARG A 34 35.59 -44.47 42.90
C ARG A 34 34.81 -43.75 43.98
N THR A 35 35.50 -43.00 44.85
CA THR A 35 34.82 -42.24 45.89
C THR A 35 34.16 -40.98 45.30
N LEU A 36 33.10 -40.48 45.94
CA LEU A 36 32.40 -39.25 45.50
C LEU A 36 33.36 -38.04 45.40
N LYS A 37 34.39 -38.01 46.25
CA LYS A 37 35.44 -37.00 46.24
C LYS A 37 36.32 -37.09 44.99
N ASP A 38 36.65 -38.30 44.54
CA ASP A 38 37.44 -38.54 43.32
C ASP A 38 36.65 -38.16 42.06
N LEU A 39 35.32 -38.30 42.11
CA LEU A 39 34.41 -37.88 41.04
C LEU A 39 34.09 -36.37 41.09
N SER A 40 34.67 -35.64 42.04
CA SER A 40 34.45 -34.20 42.25
C SER A 40 32.98 -33.82 42.52
N LEU A 41 32.19 -34.74 43.06
CA LEU A 41 30.80 -34.50 43.45
C LEU A 41 30.75 -33.83 44.82
N LYS A 42 29.83 -32.86 44.98
CA LYS A 42 29.62 -32.08 46.20
C LYS A 42 28.15 -32.15 46.63
N ASP A 43 27.90 -31.82 47.90
CA ASP A 43 26.54 -31.72 48.42
C ASP A 43 25.73 -30.69 47.64
N GLY A 44 24.59 -31.12 47.10
CA GLY A 44 23.73 -30.33 46.22
C GLY A 44 23.83 -30.70 44.74
N ASP A 45 24.78 -31.56 44.34
CA ASP A 45 24.87 -32.05 42.97
C ASP A 45 23.73 -33.04 42.64
N ALA A 46 23.22 -32.95 41.42
CA ALA A 46 22.18 -33.85 40.92
C ALA A 46 22.82 -35.03 40.17
N LEU A 47 22.33 -36.24 40.47
CA LEU A 47 22.71 -37.46 39.78
C LEU A 47 21.54 -38.01 38.98
N LEU A 48 21.76 -38.31 37.70
CA LEU A 48 20.81 -38.99 36.84
C LEU A 48 21.36 -40.36 36.44
N VAL A 49 20.59 -41.41 36.66
CA VAL A 49 20.95 -42.80 36.37
C VAL A 49 20.21 -43.23 35.09
N LEU A 50 20.94 -43.67 34.07
CA LEU A 50 20.38 -44.06 32.78
C LEU A 50 20.71 -45.52 32.44
N GLU A 51 19.74 -46.20 31.83
CA GLU A 51 19.99 -47.51 31.21
C GLU A 51 20.80 -47.34 29.90
N PRO A 52 21.78 -48.20 29.62
CA PRO A 52 22.68 -48.07 28.46
C PRO A 52 21.99 -47.89 27.11
N GLU A 53 20.80 -48.47 26.92
CA GLU A 53 20.02 -48.43 25.68
C GLU A 53 19.30 -47.09 25.43
N SER A 54 19.25 -46.21 26.44
CA SER A 54 18.52 -44.92 26.38
C SER A 54 19.35 -43.73 25.87
N LEU A 55 20.67 -43.89 25.76
CA LEU A 55 21.63 -42.83 25.39
C LEU A 55 21.58 -42.43 23.91
N ASP A 56 21.02 -43.28 23.04
CA ASP A 56 20.82 -43.03 21.60
C ASP A 56 19.37 -42.66 21.25
N SER A 57 18.53 -42.34 22.25
CA SER A 57 17.15 -41.89 22.04
C SER A 57 17.08 -40.39 21.77
N SER A 58 16.03 -39.93 21.07
CA SER A 58 15.82 -38.51 20.66
C SER A 58 15.83 -37.47 21.80
N VAL A 59 15.89 -37.90 23.06
CA VAL A 59 15.89 -37.07 24.28
C VAL A 59 17.32 -36.83 24.81
N PHE A 60 18.30 -37.64 24.39
CA PHE A 60 19.69 -37.58 24.84
C PHE A 60 20.63 -37.52 23.64
N THR A 61 21.64 -36.64 23.68
CA THR A 61 22.68 -36.61 22.65
C THR A 61 24.05 -36.60 23.32
N ARG A 62 24.91 -37.54 22.96
CA ARG A 62 26.27 -37.68 23.53
C ARG A 62 27.31 -37.05 22.62
N ASN A 63 28.11 -36.14 23.15
CA ASN A 63 29.27 -35.57 22.46
C ASN A 63 30.52 -35.69 23.36
N GLY A 64 31.32 -36.72 23.13
CA GLY A 64 32.41 -37.09 24.04
C GLY A 64 31.89 -37.50 25.43
N ASP A 65 32.44 -36.87 26.48
CA ASP A 65 32.08 -37.13 27.89
C ASP A 65 30.90 -36.30 28.40
N VAL A 66 30.24 -35.55 27.50
CA VAL A 66 29.12 -34.67 27.82
C VAL A 66 27.84 -35.19 27.18
N VAL A 67 26.78 -35.31 27.98
CA VAL A 67 25.42 -35.62 27.53
C VAL A 67 24.54 -34.39 27.66
N THR A 68 23.86 -34.03 26.57
CA THR A 68 22.80 -33.02 26.57
C THR A 68 21.45 -33.72 26.71
N VAL A 69 20.66 -33.30 27.71
CA VAL A 69 19.30 -33.78 27.96
C VAL A 69 18.33 -32.73 27.44
N THR A 70 17.59 -33.03 26.38
CA THR A 70 16.51 -32.14 25.91
C THR A 70 15.27 -32.37 26.77
N THR A 71 14.71 -31.31 27.35
CA THR A 71 13.48 -31.44 28.15
C THR A 71 12.25 -31.66 27.27
N PRO A 72 11.13 -32.22 27.78
CA PRO A 72 9.89 -32.35 27.00
C PRO A 72 9.33 -31.04 26.44
N SER A 73 9.70 -29.89 27.03
CA SER A 73 9.42 -28.54 26.53
C SER A 73 10.26 -28.12 25.30
N ASP A 74 11.34 -28.85 25.01
CA ASP A 74 12.20 -28.67 23.83
C ASP A 74 11.82 -29.59 22.66
N CYS A 75 10.99 -30.61 22.90
CA CYS A 75 10.42 -31.50 21.88
C CYS A 75 9.34 -30.79 21.07
N ARG A 76 9.76 -29.85 20.23
CA ARG A 76 8.88 -29.17 19.28
C ARG A 76 8.66 -30.07 18.05
N TRP A 77 7.43 -30.09 17.54
CA TRP A 77 7.04 -30.93 16.40
C TRP A 77 6.34 -30.09 15.33
N LEU A 78 6.23 -30.61 14.12
CA LEU A 78 5.33 -30.13 13.07
C LEU A 78 4.37 -31.26 12.69
N LEU A 79 3.07 -30.97 12.59
CA LEU A 79 2.09 -31.94 12.11
C LEU A 79 2.04 -31.80 10.60
N VAL A 80 2.38 -32.85 9.86
CA VAL A 80 2.28 -32.86 8.40
C VAL A 80 1.05 -33.67 8.01
N GLU A 81 0.11 -33.01 7.34
CA GLU A 81 -1.12 -33.63 6.82
C GLU A 81 -0.96 -33.87 5.32
N PHE A 82 -1.14 -35.10 4.88
CA PHE A 82 -1.15 -35.43 3.46
C PHE A 82 -2.55 -35.28 2.89
N GLN A 83 -2.66 -34.55 1.79
CA GLN A 83 -3.89 -34.39 1.04
C GLN A 83 -3.69 -34.94 -0.39
N PRO A 84 -4.17 -36.17 -0.69
CA PRO A 84 -4.13 -36.67 -2.05
C PRO A 84 -5.05 -35.83 -2.95
N GLN A 85 -4.61 -35.51 -4.17
CA GLN A 85 -5.50 -34.90 -5.15
C GLN A 85 -6.40 -35.98 -5.76
N LEU A 86 -7.66 -36.06 -5.34
CA LEU A 86 -8.70 -36.69 -6.15
C LEU A 86 -10.04 -35.97 -6.07
N LYS A 87 -10.60 -35.77 -7.26
CA LYS A 87 -11.96 -35.34 -7.51
C LYS A 87 -12.94 -36.33 -6.86
N GLY A 88 -13.66 -35.88 -5.85
CA GLY A 88 -14.90 -36.54 -5.40
C GLY A 88 -14.72 -37.87 -4.66
N GLY A 89 -14.18 -37.81 -3.44
CA GLY A 89 -14.26 -38.90 -2.46
C GLY A 89 -13.65 -38.49 -1.12
N GLU A 90 -14.38 -38.66 -0.02
CA GLU A 90 -13.83 -38.51 1.34
C GLU A 90 -12.86 -39.66 1.63
N GLU A 91 -11.59 -39.53 1.21
CA GLU A 91 -10.51 -40.37 1.74
C GLU A 91 -9.95 -39.76 3.04
N GLU A 92 -9.59 -40.63 3.99
CA GLU A 92 -9.03 -40.25 5.28
C GLU A 92 -7.71 -39.47 5.13
N LYS A 93 -7.68 -38.24 5.66
CA LYS A 93 -6.47 -37.41 5.74
C LYS A 93 -5.43 -38.09 6.63
N LYS A 94 -4.32 -38.57 6.03
CA LYS A 94 -3.18 -39.12 6.80
C LYS A 94 -2.41 -37.97 7.44
N ARG A 95 -2.02 -38.13 8.71
CA ARG A 95 -1.28 -37.12 9.47
C ARG A 95 -0.11 -37.75 10.21
N VAL A 96 1.04 -37.06 10.21
CA VAL A 96 2.23 -37.49 10.95
C VAL A 96 2.78 -36.34 11.78
N LYS A 97 3.24 -36.63 13.00
CA LYS A 97 3.99 -35.65 13.80
C LYS A 97 5.48 -35.84 13.55
N VAL A 98 6.11 -34.86 12.91
CA VAL A 98 7.54 -34.83 12.66
C VAL A 98 8.24 -34.05 13.78
N PRO A 99 9.12 -34.67 14.58
CA PRO A 99 9.96 -33.94 15.53
C PRO A 99 10.85 -32.94 14.78
N ALA A 100 10.85 -31.67 15.21
CA ALA A 100 11.49 -30.58 14.46
C ALA A 100 12.00 -29.46 15.37
N THR A 101 13.14 -28.87 14.99
CA THR A 101 13.74 -27.71 15.68
C THR A 101 13.74 -26.50 14.76
N GLY A 102 13.81 -25.27 15.29
CA GLY A 102 13.68 -24.06 14.47
C GLY A 102 14.73 -23.91 13.36
N ASN A 103 15.89 -24.56 13.51
CA ASN A 103 17.00 -24.51 12.54
C ASN A 103 16.98 -25.68 11.55
N MET A 104 16.06 -26.63 11.71
CA MET A 104 15.90 -27.75 10.81
C MET A 104 15.39 -27.26 9.45
N LEU A 105 15.95 -27.79 8.36
CA LEU A 105 15.54 -27.45 7.00
C LEU A 105 14.19 -28.07 6.66
N LEU A 106 13.39 -27.36 5.88
CA LEU A 106 12.07 -27.84 5.46
C LEU A 106 12.15 -29.06 4.52
N CYS A 107 13.21 -29.19 3.72
CA CYS A 107 13.48 -30.41 2.94
C CYS A 107 13.58 -31.67 3.83
N GLU A 108 14.17 -31.53 5.02
CA GLU A 108 14.32 -32.64 5.96
C GLU A 108 12.98 -33.00 6.61
N VAL A 109 12.17 -32.00 6.96
CA VAL A 109 10.80 -32.21 7.46
C VAL A 109 9.96 -32.95 6.41
N LYS A 110 10.04 -32.54 5.14
CA LYS A 110 9.34 -33.19 4.03
C LYS A 110 9.78 -34.65 3.89
N ARG A 111 11.08 -34.92 3.89
CA ARG A 111 11.64 -36.27 3.78
C ARG A 111 11.11 -37.18 4.89
N ARG A 112 11.20 -36.74 6.15
CA ARG A 112 10.69 -37.50 7.30
C ARG A 112 9.18 -37.74 7.20
N ALA A 113 8.41 -36.73 6.78
CA ALA A 113 6.97 -36.90 6.60
C ALA A 113 6.64 -37.93 5.52
N VAL A 114 7.33 -37.91 4.38
CA VAL A 114 7.13 -38.87 3.27
C VAL A 114 7.49 -40.30 3.69
N GLU A 115 8.59 -40.48 4.43
CA GLU A 115 9.01 -41.77 4.98
C GLU A 115 7.98 -42.35 5.96
N GLU A 116 7.56 -41.56 6.95
CA GLU A 116 6.60 -41.97 7.97
C GLU A 116 5.19 -42.20 7.42
N LEU A 117 4.77 -41.43 6.41
CA LEU A 117 3.49 -41.61 5.72
C LEU A 117 3.51 -42.77 4.71
N GLN A 118 4.65 -43.46 4.56
CA GLN A 118 4.87 -44.58 3.65
C GLN A 118 4.52 -44.22 2.19
N LEU A 119 4.79 -42.98 1.79
CA LEU A 119 4.48 -42.47 0.44
C LEU A 119 5.57 -42.81 -0.60
N GLN A 120 6.62 -43.55 -0.22
CA GLN A 120 7.70 -44.00 -1.12
C GLN A 120 7.25 -45.00 -2.20
N GLU A 121 6.09 -45.66 -2.04
CA GLU A 121 5.56 -46.63 -3.02
C GLU A 121 4.80 -46.00 -4.19
N GLN A 122 4.56 -44.67 -4.17
CA GLN A 122 4.05 -43.95 -5.34
C GLN A 122 5.17 -43.76 -6.37
N PRO A 123 4.86 -43.70 -7.69
CA PRO A 123 5.88 -43.71 -8.73
C PRO A 123 6.97 -42.65 -8.46
N PRO A 124 8.26 -43.02 -8.60
CA PRO A 124 9.39 -42.13 -8.31
C PRO A 124 9.37 -40.96 -9.29
N GLY A 125 8.73 -39.85 -8.89
CA GLY A 125 8.60 -38.69 -9.78
C GLY A 125 7.51 -37.68 -9.45
N ALA A 126 6.56 -37.94 -8.55
CA ALA A 126 5.62 -36.90 -8.13
C ALA A 126 6.30 -35.95 -7.12
N PRO A 127 6.65 -34.71 -7.49
CA PRO A 127 7.18 -33.76 -6.53
C PRO A 127 6.07 -33.44 -5.52
N TYR A 128 6.37 -33.50 -4.23
CA TYR A 128 5.52 -32.96 -3.18
C TYR A 128 6.13 -31.66 -2.67
N CYS A 129 5.24 -30.74 -2.26
CA CYS A 129 5.58 -29.48 -1.64
C CYS A 129 4.86 -29.33 -0.30
N LEU A 130 5.47 -28.58 0.62
CA LEU A 130 4.86 -28.23 1.91
C LEU A 130 4.16 -26.88 1.77
N ARG A 131 2.91 -26.78 2.23
CA ARG A 131 2.13 -25.53 2.27
C ARG A 131 1.61 -25.29 3.68
N GLN A 132 1.55 -24.02 4.09
CA GLN A 132 0.84 -23.62 5.30
C GLN A 132 -0.66 -23.46 4.99
N VAL A 133 -1.50 -23.53 6.02
CA VAL A 133 -2.93 -23.25 5.90
C VAL A 133 -3.21 -21.95 6.67
N ASP A 134 -3.96 -21.04 6.06
CA ASP A 134 -4.38 -19.80 6.72
C ASP A 134 -5.50 -20.05 7.76
N CYS A 135 -5.99 -18.98 8.40
CA CYS A 135 -7.11 -19.09 9.35
C CYS A 135 -8.45 -19.43 8.69
N THR A 136 -8.56 -19.31 7.37
CA THR A 136 -9.78 -19.60 6.58
C THR A 136 -9.80 -21.02 6.03
N GLY A 137 -8.68 -21.74 6.11
CA GLY A 137 -8.52 -23.07 5.53
C GLY A 137 -7.95 -23.06 4.11
N LYS A 138 -7.60 -21.89 3.54
CA LYS A 138 -6.95 -21.78 2.22
C LYS A 138 -5.48 -22.17 2.34
N LEU A 139 -5.01 -22.95 1.35
CA LEU A 139 -3.60 -23.30 1.21
C LEU A 139 -2.80 -22.07 0.79
N LEU A 140 -1.79 -21.73 1.58
CA LEU A 140 -0.82 -20.68 1.29
C LEU A 140 0.21 -21.15 0.25
N PRO A 141 1.04 -20.23 -0.29
CA PRO A 141 2.13 -20.59 -1.20
C PRO A 141 3.04 -21.69 -0.65
N PRO A 142 3.60 -22.56 -1.52
CA PRO A 142 4.59 -23.55 -1.11
C PRO A 142 5.80 -22.89 -0.43
N VAL A 143 6.25 -23.50 0.66
CA VAL A 143 7.45 -23.03 1.37
C VAL A 143 8.72 -23.44 0.61
N CYS A 144 9.73 -22.59 0.63
CA CYS A 144 11.04 -22.93 0.07
C CYS A 144 11.72 -24.00 0.94
N GLU A 145 12.07 -25.13 0.34
CA GLU A 145 12.62 -26.30 1.05
C GLU A 145 14.07 -26.11 1.53
N GLU A 146 14.78 -25.13 0.95
CA GLU A 146 16.17 -24.78 1.28
C GLU A 146 16.27 -23.91 2.53
N LEU A 147 15.15 -23.38 3.03
CA LEU A 147 15.09 -22.55 4.23
C LEU A 147 14.90 -23.39 5.50
N SER A 148 15.40 -22.86 6.63
CA SER A 148 15.04 -23.39 7.95
C SER A 148 13.58 -23.10 8.27
N ILE A 149 13.00 -23.88 9.18
CA ILE A 149 11.62 -23.67 9.68
C ILE A 149 11.43 -22.22 10.15
N ARG A 150 12.42 -21.66 10.86
CA ARG A 150 12.38 -20.27 11.35
C ARG A 150 12.43 -19.26 10.20
N ASP A 151 13.33 -19.45 9.24
CA ASP A 151 13.55 -18.47 8.16
C ASP A 151 12.39 -18.47 7.16
N ALA A 152 11.72 -19.60 6.99
CA ALA A 152 10.48 -19.71 6.23
C ALA A 152 9.24 -19.15 6.96
N GLY A 153 9.40 -18.63 8.19
CA GLY A 153 8.30 -18.11 9.00
C GLY A 153 7.34 -19.19 9.51
N VAL A 154 7.72 -20.46 9.44
CA VAL A 154 6.89 -21.58 9.92
C VAL A 154 7.05 -21.68 11.44
N ARG A 155 5.92 -21.65 12.15
CA ARG A 155 5.92 -21.81 13.61
C ARG A 155 5.93 -23.29 13.96
N LEU A 156 6.79 -23.70 14.88
CA LEU A 156 6.72 -25.04 15.46
C LEU A 156 5.38 -25.25 16.20
N MET A 157 4.98 -26.51 16.37
CA MET A 157 3.66 -26.92 16.88
C MET A 157 2.49 -26.49 15.99
N THR A 158 2.74 -26.26 14.70
CA THR A 158 1.69 -25.99 13.71
C THR A 158 1.58 -27.11 12.69
N THR A 159 0.56 -26.99 11.85
CA THR A 159 0.25 -27.94 10.80
C THR A 159 0.75 -27.44 9.44
N LEU A 160 1.44 -28.32 8.71
CA LEU A 160 1.77 -28.15 7.30
C LEU A 160 0.98 -29.17 6.48
N THR A 161 0.58 -28.78 5.27
CA THR A 161 -0.05 -29.71 4.32
C THR A 161 0.98 -30.14 3.28
N LEU A 162 1.10 -31.44 3.09
CA LEU A 162 1.89 -32.05 2.02
C LEU A 162 0.99 -32.23 0.79
N CYS A 163 1.22 -31.41 -0.23
CA CYS A 163 0.43 -31.39 -1.47
C CYS A 163 1.30 -31.80 -2.66
N PRO A 164 0.71 -32.45 -3.70
CA PRO A 164 1.38 -32.60 -4.99
C PRO A 164 1.78 -31.24 -5.56
N GLY A 165 3.02 -31.10 -6.01
CA GLY A 165 3.57 -29.86 -6.56
C GLY A 165 5.07 -29.71 -6.29
N LYS A 166 5.71 -28.79 -7.01
CA LYS A 166 7.11 -28.41 -6.77
C LYS A 166 7.17 -27.27 -5.76
N SER A 167 8.18 -27.29 -4.90
CA SER A 167 8.50 -26.16 -4.04
C SER A 167 9.44 -25.20 -4.79
N PRO A 168 9.28 -23.87 -4.64
CA PRO A 168 10.19 -22.91 -5.23
C PRO A 168 11.57 -23.03 -4.55
N LYS A 169 12.62 -22.79 -5.33
CA LYS A 169 13.99 -22.58 -4.80
C LYS A 169 14.14 -21.17 -4.24
N GLU A 170 15.23 -20.90 -3.52
CA GLU A 170 15.50 -19.55 -3.02
C GLU A 170 15.61 -18.51 -4.15
N SER A 171 16.06 -18.90 -5.35
CA SER A 171 16.11 -18.02 -6.53
C SER A 171 14.77 -17.81 -7.24
N GLN A 172 13.72 -18.54 -6.85
CA GLN A 172 12.44 -18.58 -7.55
C GLN A 172 11.33 -17.86 -6.78
N LEU A 173 10.28 -17.48 -7.51
CA LEU A 173 9.02 -16.94 -7.01
C LEU A 173 7.91 -17.93 -7.35
N PHE A 174 7.04 -18.18 -6.39
CA PHE A 174 5.74 -18.77 -6.64
C PHE A 174 4.74 -17.64 -6.87
N LEU A 175 4.03 -17.64 -7.98
CA LEU A 175 3.03 -16.62 -8.32
C LEU A 175 1.68 -17.28 -8.59
N LEU A 176 0.62 -16.58 -8.23
CA LEU A 176 -0.74 -16.92 -8.60
C LEU A 176 -1.11 -16.04 -9.80
N TYR A 177 -1.94 -16.55 -10.70
CA TYR A 177 -2.45 -15.74 -11.80
C TYR A 177 -3.83 -16.14 -12.27
N THR A 178 -4.51 -15.17 -12.86
CA THR A 178 -5.83 -15.33 -13.48
C THR A 178 -5.81 -14.75 -14.89
N VAL A 179 -6.72 -15.21 -15.76
CA VAL A 179 -6.87 -14.71 -17.13
C VAL A 179 -8.20 -13.97 -17.25
N GLY A 180 -8.17 -12.74 -17.76
CA GLY A 180 -9.38 -11.91 -17.96
C GLY A 180 -9.63 -10.89 -16.85
N SER A 181 -10.89 -10.46 -16.70
CA SER A 181 -11.30 -9.56 -15.60
C SER A 181 -11.28 -10.29 -14.25
N ALA A 182 -11.02 -9.55 -13.16
CA ALA A 182 -10.87 -9.97 -11.75
C ALA A 182 -11.51 -11.34 -11.36
N PRO A 183 -10.88 -12.11 -10.47
CA PRO A 183 -11.27 -13.50 -10.21
C PRO A 183 -12.75 -13.64 -9.80
N SER A 184 -13.61 -14.00 -10.75
CA SER A 184 -14.85 -14.70 -10.42
C SER A 184 -14.42 -16.09 -9.95
N ALA A 185 -14.73 -16.43 -8.70
CA ALA A 185 -14.37 -17.67 -8.03
C ALA A 185 -14.26 -18.89 -8.96
N GLY A 186 -13.04 -19.31 -9.33
CA GLY A 186 -12.87 -20.63 -9.95
C GLY A 186 -11.59 -20.93 -10.73
N MET A 187 -10.84 -19.95 -11.24
CA MET A 187 -9.63 -20.23 -12.07
C MET A 187 -8.42 -19.38 -11.67
N GLU A 188 -7.98 -19.56 -10.42
CA GLU A 188 -6.65 -19.11 -9.97
C GLU A 188 -5.65 -20.23 -10.28
N MET A 189 -4.66 -19.93 -11.11
CA MET A 189 -3.59 -20.86 -11.51
C MET A 189 -2.30 -20.51 -10.78
N ASP A 190 -1.38 -21.46 -10.66
CA ASP A 190 -0.06 -21.22 -10.07
C ASP A 190 1.08 -21.46 -11.06
N ILE A 191 2.18 -20.72 -10.86
CA ILE A 191 3.41 -20.85 -11.64
C ILE A 191 4.63 -20.56 -10.77
N ILE A 192 5.74 -21.25 -11.06
CA ILE A 192 7.03 -21.00 -10.44
C ILE A 192 7.98 -20.45 -11.50
N VAL A 193 8.52 -19.26 -11.25
CA VAL A 193 9.43 -18.54 -12.17
C VAL A 193 10.66 -18.04 -11.43
N GLU A 194 11.77 -17.80 -12.13
CA GLU A 194 12.98 -17.23 -11.51
C GLU A 194 12.77 -15.76 -11.10
N LYS A 195 13.33 -15.31 -9.98
CA LYS A 195 13.28 -13.90 -9.52
C LYS A 195 13.89 -12.91 -10.54
N THR A 196 14.78 -13.40 -11.39
CA THR A 196 15.47 -12.64 -12.44
C THR A 196 14.74 -12.67 -13.77
N CYS A 197 13.66 -13.45 -13.93
CA CYS A 197 12.90 -13.48 -15.18
C CYS A 197 12.25 -12.12 -15.43
N THR A 198 12.16 -11.74 -16.69
CA THR A 198 11.50 -10.49 -17.08
C THR A 198 9.97 -10.65 -17.06
N VAL A 199 9.26 -9.53 -17.01
CA VAL A 199 7.79 -9.53 -17.13
C VAL A 199 7.35 -10.25 -18.41
N LYS A 200 8.05 -10.05 -19.52
CA LYS A 200 7.78 -10.71 -20.80
C LYS A 200 7.95 -12.23 -20.75
N GLU A 201 9.03 -12.70 -20.14
CA GLU A 201 9.28 -14.13 -19.97
C GLU A 201 8.25 -14.77 -19.04
N CYS A 202 7.89 -14.08 -17.96
CA CYS A 202 6.85 -14.52 -17.02
C CYS A 202 5.48 -14.60 -17.70
N LEU A 203 5.08 -13.56 -18.44
CA LEU A 203 3.85 -13.54 -19.23
C LEU A 203 3.82 -14.69 -20.22
N LYS A 204 4.91 -14.89 -20.97
CA LYS A 204 5.01 -16.01 -21.92
C LYS A 204 4.79 -17.35 -21.23
N ALA A 205 5.43 -17.57 -20.08
CA ALA A 205 5.27 -18.81 -19.33
C ALA A 205 3.83 -19.02 -18.83
N MET A 206 3.12 -17.96 -18.44
CA MET A 206 1.70 -18.01 -18.08
C MET A 206 0.80 -18.31 -19.29
N LEU A 207 1.06 -17.69 -20.44
CA LEU A 207 0.33 -17.93 -21.68
C LEU A 207 0.54 -19.38 -22.18
N ASP A 208 1.78 -19.85 -22.19
CA ASP A 208 2.15 -21.23 -22.54
C ASP A 208 1.45 -22.25 -21.63
N ALA A 209 1.30 -21.94 -20.34
CA ALA A 209 0.63 -22.82 -19.37
C ALA A 209 -0.90 -22.90 -19.58
N VAL A 210 -1.53 -21.84 -20.07
CA VAL A 210 -2.98 -21.81 -20.37
C VAL A 210 -3.27 -22.22 -21.82
N GLY A 211 -2.25 -22.28 -22.69
CA GLY A 211 -2.42 -22.55 -24.11
C GLY A 211 -3.00 -21.36 -24.89
N LEU A 212 -2.66 -20.14 -24.47
CA LEU A 212 -3.04 -18.91 -25.15
C LEU A 212 -1.91 -18.45 -26.08
N ASP A 213 -2.24 -18.20 -27.33
CA ASP A 213 -1.30 -17.71 -28.34
C ASP A 213 -1.52 -16.21 -28.61
N GLY A 214 -0.47 -15.54 -29.10
CA GLY A 214 -0.52 -14.16 -29.57
C GLY A 214 0.33 -13.19 -28.75
N THR A 215 0.43 -11.95 -29.25
CA THR A 215 1.25 -10.88 -28.66
C THR A 215 0.42 -9.79 -27.98
N CYS A 216 -0.91 -9.95 -27.94
CA CYS A 216 -1.85 -8.96 -27.43
C CYS A 216 -2.21 -9.23 -25.96
N TRP A 217 -1.21 -9.40 -25.11
CA TRP A 217 -1.40 -9.72 -23.70
C TRP A 217 -0.45 -8.90 -22.83
N HIS A 218 -0.89 -8.54 -21.64
CA HIS A 218 -0.04 -7.89 -20.64
C HIS A 218 -0.40 -8.33 -19.22
N LEU A 219 0.54 -8.17 -18.30
CA LEU A 219 0.36 -8.48 -16.88
C LEU A 219 -0.07 -7.23 -16.12
N ARG A 220 -1.02 -7.40 -15.19
CA ARG A 220 -1.47 -6.37 -14.25
C ARG A 220 -1.36 -6.89 -12.83
N ARG A 221 -1.10 -5.99 -11.87
CA ARG A 221 -1.13 -6.34 -10.45
C ARG A 221 -2.56 -6.29 -9.94
N LEU A 222 -2.91 -7.16 -8.99
CA LEU A 222 -4.07 -6.90 -8.15
C LEU A 222 -3.73 -5.81 -7.13
N ASP A 223 -4.65 -4.89 -6.91
CA ASP A 223 -4.54 -3.93 -5.81
C ASP A 223 -5.00 -4.55 -4.48
N TRP A 224 -4.99 -3.75 -3.42
CA TRP A 224 -5.38 -4.20 -2.07
C TRP A 224 -6.86 -4.57 -1.95
N CYS A 225 -7.71 -4.13 -2.89
CA CYS A 225 -9.13 -4.49 -2.98
C CYS A 225 -9.37 -5.78 -3.78
N GLU A 226 -8.31 -6.44 -4.26
CA GLU A 226 -8.40 -7.54 -5.23
C GLU A 226 -9.00 -7.09 -6.58
N GLU A 227 -8.97 -5.78 -6.88
CA GLU A 227 -9.33 -5.24 -8.19
C GLU A 227 -8.11 -5.23 -9.13
N VAL A 228 -8.39 -5.29 -10.44
CA VAL A 228 -7.33 -5.27 -11.46
C VAL A 228 -6.68 -3.88 -11.48
N GLY A 229 -5.53 -3.77 -10.83
CA GLY A 229 -4.75 -2.55 -10.68
C GLY A 229 -3.93 -2.21 -11.92
N GLU A 230 -2.78 -1.57 -11.71
CA GLU A 230 -1.95 -1.01 -12.77
C GLU A 230 -1.26 -2.10 -13.64
N PRO A 231 -1.13 -1.86 -14.96
CA PRO A 231 -0.37 -2.73 -15.85
C PRO A 231 1.14 -2.64 -15.60
N LEU A 232 1.83 -3.77 -15.73
CA LEU A 232 3.29 -3.86 -15.70
C LEU A 232 3.85 -3.35 -17.03
N MET A 233 4.15 -2.05 -17.09
CA MET A 233 4.53 -1.37 -18.34
C MET A 233 5.91 -1.75 -18.89
N ASP A 234 6.88 -2.08 -18.02
CA ASP A 234 8.23 -2.44 -18.47
C ASP A 234 8.37 -3.95 -18.63
N GLU A 235 8.13 -4.42 -19.85
CA GLU A 235 8.20 -5.84 -20.20
C GLU A 235 9.59 -6.46 -19.99
N ASP A 236 10.66 -5.66 -20.04
CA ASP A 236 12.05 -6.14 -19.91
C ASP A 236 12.57 -6.05 -18.47
N ALA A 237 11.81 -5.45 -17.54
CA ALA A 237 12.21 -5.37 -16.15
C ALA A 237 12.12 -6.75 -15.48
N PRO A 238 13.09 -7.11 -14.62
CA PRO A 238 12.98 -8.34 -13.84
C PRO A 238 11.89 -8.20 -12.77
N LEU A 239 11.18 -9.28 -12.45
CA LEU A 239 10.10 -9.28 -11.45
C LEU A 239 10.55 -8.76 -10.08
N SER A 240 11.80 -9.05 -9.69
CA SER A 240 12.40 -8.56 -8.45
C SER A 240 12.55 -7.04 -8.39
N ALA A 241 12.78 -6.35 -9.52
CA ALA A 241 12.85 -4.89 -9.57
C ALA A 241 11.48 -4.21 -9.40
N LEU A 242 10.40 -4.92 -9.78
CA LEU A 242 9.02 -4.44 -9.67
C LEU A 242 8.39 -4.68 -8.28
N LYS A 243 9.19 -5.15 -7.31
CA LYS A 243 8.75 -5.50 -5.95
C LYS A 243 7.59 -6.50 -5.97
N ILE A 244 7.66 -7.49 -6.86
CA ILE A 244 6.73 -8.62 -6.89
C ILE A 244 7.29 -9.69 -5.95
N ALA A 245 6.52 -10.02 -4.91
CA ALA A 245 6.88 -11.03 -3.92
C ALA A 245 6.28 -12.41 -4.27
N SER A 246 6.85 -13.46 -3.66
CA SER A 246 6.30 -14.81 -3.78
C SER A 246 4.93 -14.87 -3.09
N GLY A 247 3.93 -15.39 -3.77
CA GLY A 247 2.54 -15.46 -3.32
C GLY A 247 1.65 -14.33 -3.82
N GLU A 248 2.17 -13.35 -4.57
CA GLU A 248 1.34 -12.34 -5.22
C GLU A 248 0.53 -12.93 -6.39
N THR A 249 -0.65 -12.34 -6.62
CA THR A 249 -1.55 -12.69 -7.73
C THR A 249 -1.44 -11.64 -8.84
N LEU A 250 -1.17 -12.10 -10.06
CA LEU A 250 -1.12 -11.28 -11.27
C LEU A 250 -2.33 -11.58 -12.19
N VAL A 251 -2.72 -10.61 -13.01
CA VAL A 251 -3.83 -10.75 -13.94
C VAL A 251 -3.33 -10.63 -15.37
N VAL A 252 -3.51 -11.69 -16.16
CA VAL A 252 -3.25 -11.73 -17.59
C VAL A 252 -4.43 -11.08 -18.31
N THR A 253 -4.20 -9.93 -18.93
CA THR A 253 -5.25 -9.13 -19.56
C THR A 253 -4.97 -8.97 -21.05
N GLU A 254 -6.01 -9.09 -21.86
CA GLU A 254 -5.91 -8.87 -23.31
C GLU A 254 -5.70 -7.38 -23.61
N GLY A 255 -4.82 -7.08 -24.56
CA GLY A 255 -4.51 -5.73 -25.03
C GLY A 255 -3.03 -5.45 -25.15
N LEU A 256 -2.68 -4.46 -25.98
CA LEU A 256 -1.31 -4.00 -26.18
C LEU A 256 -0.96 -2.91 -25.16
N LEU A 257 0.25 -2.99 -24.62
CA LEU A 257 0.85 -1.89 -23.89
C LEU A 257 1.27 -0.78 -24.88
N PRO A 258 1.25 0.49 -24.45
CA PRO A 258 1.86 1.56 -25.25
C PRO A 258 3.32 1.22 -25.53
N PRO A 259 3.87 1.58 -26.71
CA PRO A 259 5.29 1.42 -26.97
C PRO A 259 6.14 2.11 -25.89
N LYS A 260 7.36 1.61 -25.63
CA LYS A 260 8.26 2.24 -24.66
C LYS A 260 8.45 3.73 -24.98
N GLY A 261 8.27 4.59 -23.97
CA GLY A 261 8.28 6.04 -24.13
C GLY A 261 6.94 6.65 -24.56
N PHE A 262 5.86 5.87 -24.67
CA PHE A 262 4.51 6.40 -24.89
C PHE A 262 3.67 6.32 -23.63
N LEU A 263 2.80 7.32 -23.47
CA LEU A 263 1.86 7.49 -22.39
C LEU A 263 0.45 7.27 -22.93
N LYS A 264 -0.36 6.50 -22.20
CA LYS A 264 -1.80 6.42 -22.40
C LYS A 264 -2.51 7.27 -21.36
N ILE A 265 -3.16 8.33 -21.79
CA ILE A 265 -3.71 9.38 -20.92
C ILE A 265 -5.22 9.45 -21.10
N SER A 266 -5.97 9.46 -20.00
CA SER A 266 -7.41 9.67 -20.01
C SER A 266 -7.73 11.16 -19.99
N ILE A 267 -8.61 11.60 -20.88
CA ILE A 267 -8.96 13.01 -21.06
C ILE A 267 -10.42 13.25 -20.66
N ARG A 268 -10.62 14.26 -19.83
CA ARG A 268 -11.93 14.81 -19.45
C ARG A 268 -12.06 16.24 -19.93
N LEU A 269 -13.29 16.68 -20.20
CA LEU A 269 -13.63 18.06 -20.53
C LEU A 269 -14.30 18.70 -19.31
N PHE A 270 -13.81 19.87 -18.94
CA PHE A 270 -14.47 20.74 -17.98
C PHE A 270 -15.63 21.46 -18.64
N VAL A 271 -16.85 21.26 -18.13
CA VAL A 271 -18.06 21.92 -18.59
C VAL A 271 -18.54 22.87 -17.50
N ASP A 272 -18.49 24.18 -17.78
CA ASP A 272 -19.12 25.18 -16.92
C ASP A 272 -20.61 25.28 -17.28
N LEU A 273 -21.48 24.81 -16.39
CA LEU A 273 -22.94 24.85 -16.58
C LEU A 273 -23.48 26.29 -16.69
N ARG A 274 -22.72 27.30 -16.27
CA ARG A 274 -23.10 28.72 -16.44
C ARG A 274 -23.05 29.17 -17.91
N SER A 275 -22.26 28.50 -18.74
CA SER A 275 -22.15 28.79 -20.18
C SER A 275 -23.29 28.19 -21.00
N LEU A 276 -23.99 27.18 -20.48
CA LEU A 276 -25.05 26.48 -21.22
C LEU A 276 -26.41 27.20 -21.14
N GLY A 277 -26.49 28.34 -20.45
CA GLY A 277 -27.73 29.09 -20.27
C GLY A 277 -28.08 30.05 -21.40
N SER A 278 -27.26 30.17 -22.46
CA SER A 278 -27.46 31.18 -23.51
C SER A 278 -27.93 30.67 -24.86
N ASP A 279 -27.83 29.37 -25.18
CA ASP A 279 -28.10 28.86 -26.54
C ASP A 279 -29.17 27.76 -26.56
N SER A 280 -30.31 28.00 -25.93
CA SER A 280 -31.52 27.21 -26.17
C SER A 280 -32.53 28.06 -26.92
N ASN A 281 -32.41 28.13 -28.25
CA ASN A 281 -33.50 28.51 -29.14
C ASN A 281 -33.49 27.66 -30.42
N HIS A 282 -34.53 26.82 -30.55
CA HIS A 282 -35.05 26.14 -31.75
C HIS A 282 -34.16 25.00 -32.32
N THR A 283 -34.64 23.77 -32.53
CA THR A 283 -35.95 23.33 -33.05
C THR A 283 -36.34 21.92 -32.56
N ASP A 284 -37.64 21.77 -32.31
CA ASP A 284 -38.56 20.64 -32.51
C ASP A 284 -38.15 19.19 -32.21
N ASP A 285 -38.95 18.66 -31.28
CA ASP A 285 -39.39 17.28 -31.10
C ASP A 285 -39.33 16.40 -32.35
N THR A 286 -38.62 15.28 -32.25
CA THR A 286 -39.20 13.98 -32.62
C THR A 286 -38.53 12.88 -31.80
N ALA A 287 -39.37 12.12 -31.09
CA ALA A 287 -38.99 11.01 -30.25
C ALA A 287 -38.36 9.87 -31.06
N ALA A 288 -37.22 9.37 -30.60
CA ALA A 288 -36.80 8.00 -30.78
C ALA A 288 -35.97 7.59 -29.55
N GLU A 289 -36.50 6.62 -28.82
CA GLU A 289 -35.83 5.93 -27.73
C GLU A 289 -34.57 5.24 -28.26
N GLU A 290 -33.38 5.63 -27.79
CA GLU A 290 -32.26 4.70 -27.73
C GLU A 290 -31.55 4.79 -26.36
N GLN A 291 -31.57 3.62 -25.74
CA GLN A 291 -31.19 3.25 -24.39
C GLN A 291 -29.68 3.04 -24.33
N MET A 292 -28.91 3.91 -23.66
CA MET A 292 -27.52 3.59 -23.30
C MET A 292 -26.95 4.46 -22.15
N ASN A 293 -26.44 3.76 -21.12
CA ASN A 293 -25.49 4.18 -20.10
C ASN A 293 -25.75 5.46 -19.28
N LYS A 294 -26.39 5.26 -18.11
CA LYS A 294 -26.12 6.08 -16.91
C LYS A 294 -24.71 5.77 -16.39
N GLY A 295 -23.71 6.37 -17.00
CA GLY A 295 -22.36 6.46 -16.44
C GLY A 295 -22.36 7.36 -15.20
N ALA A 296 -21.71 6.91 -14.15
CA ALA A 296 -21.68 7.54 -12.82
C ALA A 296 -21.28 9.03 -12.86
N THR A 297 -22.27 9.93 -12.80
CA THR A 297 -22.08 11.33 -12.43
C THR A 297 -21.85 11.43 -10.93
N ALA A 298 -20.59 11.50 -10.50
CA ALA A 298 -20.25 11.84 -9.13
C ALA A 298 -20.48 13.34 -8.91
N ARG A 299 -21.66 13.69 -8.42
CA ARG A 299 -22.03 15.07 -8.09
C ARG A 299 -21.48 15.42 -6.70
N SER A 300 -20.44 16.25 -6.64
CA SER A 300 -20.03 16.87 -5.38
C SER A 300 -21.06 17.95 -4.99
N PRO A 301 -21.57 17.99 -3.75
CA PRO A 301 -22.47 19.06 -3.33
C PRO A 301 -21.74 20.41 -3.37
N GLY A 302 -22.27 21.38 -4.13
CA GLY A 302 -21.82 22.78 -4.09
C GLY A 302 -20.92 23.27 -5.24
N THR A 303 -20.71 22.49 -6.31
CA THR A 303 -19.95 22.96 -7.49
C THR A 303 -20.81 22.90 -8.75
N THR A 304 -20.93 24.02 -9.48
CA THR A 304 -21.71 24.17 -10.72
C THR A 304 -20.97 23.62 -11.97
N THR A 305 -20.10 22.63 -11.81
CA THR A 305 -19.15 22.20 -12.84
C THR A 305 -19.23 20.70 -13.05
N GLU A 306 -19.38 20.28 -14.30
CA GLU A 306 -19.41 18.87 -14.67
C GLU A 306 -18.13 18.48 -15.42
N LEU A 307 -17.60 17.31 -15.09
CA LEU A 307 -16.47 16.70 -15.78
C LEU A 307 -17.00 15.60 -16.70
N ARG A 308 -16.86 15.78 -18.01
CA ARG A 308 -17.29 14.80 -19.01
C ARG A 308 -16.08 14.00 -19.51
N SER A 309 -16.18 12.67 -19.56
CA SER A 309 -15.14 11.85 -20.21
C SER A 309 -15.15 12.08 -21.72
N VAL A 310 -13.97 12.33 -22.29
CA VAL A 310 -13.78 12.67 -23.72
C VAL A 310 -13.19 11.49 -24.49
N GLY A 311 -12.24 10.78 -23.88
CA GLY A 311 -11.54 9.67 -24.51
C GLY A 311 -10.15 9.47 -23.94
N GLN A 312 -9.33 8.70 -24.66
CA GLN A 312 -7.93 8.45 -24.32
C GLN A 312 -7.01 8.90 -25.45
N VAL A 313 -5.81 9.33 -25.07
CA VAL A 313 -4.76 9.77 -26.00
C VAL A 313 -3.51 8.94 -25.74
N GLU A 314 -2.90 8.43 -26.80
CA GLU A 314 -1.60 7.77 -26.77
C GLU A 314 -0.55 8.70 -27.40
N ILE A 315 0.43 9.14 -26.61
CA ILE A 315 1.40 10.16 -27.00
C ILE A 315 2.78 9.88 -26.40
N SER A 316 3.87 10.21 -27.10
CA SER A 316 5.23 10.07 -26.55
C SER A 316 5.42 10.93 -25.28
N ASP A 317 6.20 10.47 -24.32
CA ASP A 317 6.52 11.20 -23.09
C ASP A 317 7.54 12.34 -23.31
N GLU A 318 8.25 12.31 -24.45
CA GLU A 318 9.01 13.43 -24.98
C GLU A 318 8.16 14.48 -25.71
N ALA A 319 6.91 14.18 -26.05
CA ALA A 319 6.03 15.16 -26.67
C ALA A 319 5.81 16.38 -25.75
N THR A 320 5.62 17.53 -26.35
CA THR A 320 5.36 18.80 -25.68
C THR A 320 3.90 18.92 -25.22
N LEU A 321 3.65 19.82 -24.27
CA LEU A 321 2.27 20.16 -23.87
C LEU A 321 1.43 20.67 -25.06
N GLU A 322 2.07 21.33 -26.03
CA GLU A 322 1.47 21.75 -27.29
C GLU A 322 0.95 20.59 -28.13
N GLU A 323 1.80 19.60 -28.35
CA GLU A 323 1.46 18.41 -29.12
C GLU A 323 0.33 17.63 -28.43
N LEU A 324 0.37 17.55 -27.08
CA LEU A 324 -0.74 16.98 -26.31
C LEU A 324 -2.04 17.72 -26.54
N LYS A 325 -2.05 19.06 -26.41
CA LYS A 325 -3.27 19.86 -26.64
C LYS A 325 -3.80 19.67 -28.06
N THR A 326 -2.91 19.64 -29.05
CA THR A 326 -3.25 19.40 -30.45
C THR A 326 -3.91 18.04 -30.63
N GLN A 327 -3.31 16.98 -30.08
CA GLN A 327 -3.85 15.63 -30.17
C GLN A 327 -5.18 15.48 -29.42
N VAL A 328 -5.32 16.12 -28.25
CA VAL A 328 -6.59 16.13 -27.51
C VAL A 328 -7.72 16.73 -28.34
N LEU A 329 -7.47 17.82 -29.08
CA LEU A 329 -8.48 18.43 -29.95
C LEU A 329 -8.91 17.54 -31.13
N THR A 330 -8.15 16.48 -31.45
CA THR A 330 -8.55 15.49 -32.46
C THR A 330 -9.56 14.45 -31.95
N LEU A 331 -9.81 14.41 -30.63
CA LEU A 331 -10.76 13.47 -30.06
C LEU A 331 -12.19 13.77 -30.56
N PRO A 332 -13.00 12.75 -30.89
CA PRO A 332 -14.34 12.94 -31.47
C PRO A 332 -15.24 13.88 -30.68
N MET A 333 -15.21 13.77 -29.34
CA MET A 333 -16.04 14.57 -28.43
C MET A 333 -15.59 16.04 -28.32
N LEU A 334 -14.44 16.41 -28.90
CA LEU A 334 -13.91 17.77 -28.93
C LEU A 334 -13.86 18.38 -30.34
N GLN A 335 -14.35 17.68 -31.37
CA GLN A 335 -14.36 18.20 -32.74
C GLN A 335 -15.17 19.50 -32.90
N GLY A 336 -16.16 19.73 -32.03
CA GLY A 336 -16.92 20.98 -31.99
C GLY A 336 -16.25 22.12 -31.20
N VAL A 337 -15.15 21.86 -30.49
CA VAL A 337 -14.44 22.86 -29.69
C VAL A 337 -13.48 23.64 -30.59
N CYS A 338 -13.88 24.85 -30.97
CA CYS A 338 -13.05 25.76 -31.73
C CYS A 338 -12.26 26.66 -30.79
N VAL A 339 -10.93 26.55 -30.81
CA VAL A 339 -10.02 27.48 -30.12
C VAL A 339 -9.16 28.23 -31.15
N PRO A 340 -9.05 29.57 -31.07
CA PRO A 340 -8.23 30.34 -32.01
C PRO A 340 -6.75 29.96 -31.93
N THR A 341 -6.26 29.72 -30.72
CA THR A 341 -4.91 29.25 -30.43
C THR A 341 -4.95 28.26 -29.27
N LEU A 342 -3.90 27.45 -29.10
CA LEU A 342 -3.80 26.50 -27.99
C LEU A 342 -3.63 27.17 -26.61
N ALA A 343 -3.44 28.50 -26.57
CA ALA A 343 -3.43 29.30 -25.35
C ALA A 343 -4.84 29.52 -24.76
N PHE A 344 -5.91 29.25 -25.53
CA PHE A 344 -7.28 29.18 -25.02
C PHE A 344 -7.63 27.83 -24.37
N LEU A 345 -6.69 26.88 -24.34
CA LEU A 345 -6.91 25.57 -23.74
C LEU A 345 -6.00 25.41 -22.51
N ARG A 346 -6.62 25.34 -21.33
CA ARG A 346 -5.94 25.02 -20.07
C ARG A 346 -6.03 23.52 -19.83
N VAL A 347 -4.92 22.91 -19.41
CA VAL A 347 -4.87 21.47 -19.07
C VAL A 347 -4.57 21.32 -17.58
N TRP A 348 -5.48 20.64 -16.89
CA TRP A 348 -5.36 20.27 -15.49
C TRP A 348 -4.94 18.80 -15.37
N GLN A 349 -4.02 18.53 -14.46
CA GLN A 349 -3.86 17.19 -13.91
C GLN A 349 -4.85 16.98 -12.78
N MET A 350 -5.49 15.82 -12.79
CA MET A 350 -6.46 15.41 -11.80
C MET A 350 -5.79 14.56 -10.71
N ASP A 351 -6.30 14.66 -9.50
CA ASP A 351 -6.08 13.70 -8.41
C ASP A 351 -7.44 13.12 -8.02
N GLY A 352 -7.71 11.90 -8.50
CA GLY A 352 -9.07 11.35 -8.59
C GLY A 352 -10.01 12.27 -9.38
N TRP A 353 -11.03 12.80 -8.71
CA TRP A 353 -12.02 13.70 -9.31
C TRP A 353 -11.75 15.19 -9.05
N LYS A 354 -10.59 15.54 -8.49
CA LYS A 354 -10.24 16.93 -8.12
C LYS A 354 -9.20 17.52 -9.05
N LEU A 355 -9.40 18.77 -9.45
CA LEU A 355 -8.41 19.56 -10.19
C LEU A 355 -7.22 19.84 -9.25
N ALA A 356 -6.05 19.27 -9.54
CA ALA A 356 -4.92 19.30 -8.62
C ALA A 356 -3.84 20.30 -9.01
N ARG A 357 -3.50 20.36 -10.31
CA ARG A 357 -2.38 21.17 -10.82
C ARG A 357 -2.59 21.54 -12.28
N ILE A 358 -2.23 22.76 -12.67
CA ILE A 358 -2.23 23.18 -14.08
C ILE A 358 -0.90 22.77 -14.73
N LEU A 359 -0.96 22.16 -15.92
CA LEU A 359 0.20 21.90 -16.76
C LEU A 359 0.59 23.19 -17.49
N ARG A 360 1.85 23.61 -17.36
CA ARG A 360 2.37 24.91 -17.83
C ARG A 360 3.54 24.74 -18.78
N GLY A 361 3.75 25.74 -19.63
CA GLY A 361 4.86 25.78 -20.58
C GLY A 361 4.57 24.93 -21.80
N GLN A 362 4.10 25.58 -22.86
CA GLN A 362 3.67 24.97 -24.12
C GLN A 362 4.75 24.05 -24.74
N GLN A 363 6.02 24.46 -24.65
CA GLN A 363 7.19 23.72 -25.18
C GLN A 363 7.84 22.73 -24.20
N VAL A 364 7.24 22.54 -23.01
CA VAL A 364 7.78 21.61 -22.01
C VAL A 364 7.25 20.21 -22.28
N THR A 365 8.16 19.23 -22.33
CA THR A 365 7.85 17.82 -22.56
C THR A 365 7.01 17.23 -21.42
N LEU A 366 6.12 16.28 -21.71
CA LEU A 366 5.28 15.59 -20.72
C LEU A 366 6.08 14.92 -19.60
N ARG A 367 7.25 14.34 -19.92
CA ARG A 367 8.20 13.77 -18.95
C ARG A 367 8.66 14.82 -17.92
N LYS A 368 9.06 16.02 -18.37
CA LYS A 368 9.46 17.14 -17.49
C LYS A 368 8.28 17.64 -16.65
N LEU A 369 7.07 17.57 -17.20
CA LEU A 369 5.85 17.88 -16.47
C LEU A 369 5.46 16.78 -15.47
N LYS A 370 6.12 15.62 -15.47
CA LYS A 370 5.80 14.45 -14.64
C LYS A 370 4.40 13.89 -14.92
N VAL A 371 3.96 13.95 -16.17
CA VAL A 371 2.76 13.23 -16.62
C VAL A 371 3.17 11.78 -16.86
N THR A 372 2.42 10.84 -16.29
CA THR A 372 2.67 9.40 -16.39
C THR A 372 1.58 8.73 -17.20
N SER A 373 1.84 7.51 -17.69
CA SER A 373 0.79 6.71 -18.30
C SER A 373 -0.24 6.33 -17.23
N GLY A 374 -1.52 6.35 -17.60
CA GLY A 374 -2.64 6.22 -16.66
C GLY A 374 -3.05 7.53 -15.97
N ALA A 375 -2.37 8.65 -16.25
CA ALA A 375 -2.78 9.94 -15.72
C ALA A 375 -4.17 10.35 -16.25
N ASP A 376 -4.96 10.96 -15.36
CA ASP A 376 -6.21 11.62 -15.69
C ASP A 376 -5.95 13.12 -15.88
N LEU A 377 -6.21 13.62 -17.08
CA LEU A 377 -6.15 15.04 -17.40
C LEU A 377 -7.53 15.60 -17.69
N CYS A 378 -7.71 16.88 -17.39
CA CYS A 378 -8.92 17.63 -17.70
C CYS A 378 -8.55 18.84 -18.56
N VAL A 379 -9.24 19.02 -19.69
CA VAL A 379 -9.11 20.20 -20.53
C VAL A 379 -10.24 21.18 -20.25
N GLN A 380 -9.88 22.46 -20.18
CA GLN A 380 -10.80 23.56 -19.95
C GLN A 380 -10.60 24.59 -21.06
N GLN A 381 -11.68 24.91 -21.78
CA GLN A 381 -11.68 26.02 -22.73
C GLN A 381 -11.78 27.33 -21.97
N LEU A 382 -10.93 28.29 -22.34
CA LEU A 382 -10.87 29.62 -21.75
C LEU A 382 -11.53 30.66 -22.66
N LEU A 383 -11.97 31.77 -22.07
CA LEU A 383 -12.53 32.91 -22.79
C LEU A 383 -11.45 33.85 -23.37
N LYS A 384 -10.22 33.77 -22.84
CA LYS A 384 -9.07 34.58 -23.26
C LYS A 384 -7.82 33.71 -23.28
N GLU A 385 -6.83 34.12 -24.07
CA GLU A 385 -5.52 33.48 -24.06
C GLU A 385 -4.89 33.56 -22.67
N GLU A 386 -4.22 32.47 -22.31
CA GLU A 386 -3.54 32.35 -21.04
C GLU A 386 -2.15 31.72 -21.24
N ASP A 387 -1.16 32.34 -20.61
CA ASP A 387 0.19 31.81 -20.47
C ASP A 387 0.63 31.95 -19.00
N ILE A 388 0.27 30.96 -18.17
CA ILE A 388 0.66 30.94 -16.76
C ILE A 388 2.12 30.48 -16.65
N GLY A 389 2.96 31.39 -16.17
CA GLY A 389 4.36 31.11 -15.88
C GLY A 389 4.56 30.08 -14.75
N PRO A 390 5.75 29.45 -14.64
CA PRO A 390 6.00 28.34 -13.71
C PRO A 390 5.91 28.71 -12.21
N LYS A 391 5.96 30.00 -11.87
CA LYS A 391 5.84 30.52 -10.49
C LYS A 391 4.55 31.32 -10.26
N GLN A 392 3.67 31.39 -11.24
CA GLN A 392 2.35 31.99 -11.11
C GLN A 392 1.36 30.94 -10.64
N VAL A 393 0.51 31.29 -9.68
CA VAL A 393 -0.48 30.40 -9.07
C VAL A 393 -1.87 30.90 -9.42
N LEU A 394 -2.73 30.01 -9.91
CA LEU A 394 -4.13 30.33 -10.18
C LEU A 394 -4.98 30.05 -8.93
N LEU A 395 -5.62 31.08 -8.39
CA LEU A 395 -6.42 31.00 -7.17
C LEU A 395 -7.87 31.35 -7.46
N ASN A 396 -8.79 30.68 -6.75
CA ASN A 396 -10.22 30.96 -6.82
C ASN A 396 -10.59 31.91 -5.67
N VAL A 397 -10.64 33.22 -5.95
CA VAL A 397 -10.98 34.22 -4.92
C VAL A 397 -12.49 34.40 -4.83
N ARG A 398 -12.99 34.49 -3.59
CA ARG A 398 -14.41 34.66 -3.28
C ARG A 398 -14.58 35.81 -2.31
N MET A 399 -15.30 36.86 -2.72
CA MET A 399 -15.67 37.97 -1.85
C MET A 399 -16.82 37.56 -0.92
N ALA A 400 -16.71 37.84 0.37
CA ALA A 400 -17.78 37.60 1.33
C ALA A 400 -18.94 38.58 1.11
N VAL A 401 -20.17 38.10 1.28
CA VAL A 401 -21.36 38.96 1.25
C VAL A 401 -21.47 39.68 2.60
N PRO A 402 -21.47 41.03 2.65
CA PRO A 402 -21.49 41.76 3.91
C PRO A 402 -22.69 41.39 4.79
N GLY A 403 -22.44 41.08 6.06
CA GLY A 403 -23.49 40.73 7.03
C GLY A 403 -24.10 39.33 6.85
N GLU A 404 -23.68 38.57 5.84
CA GLU A 404 -24.17 37.21 5.58
C GLU A 404 -23.06 36.16 5.74
N ARG A 405 -23.45 34.91 5.98
CA ARG A 405 -22.53 33.76 6.07
C ARG A 405 -22.38 33.03 4.73
N ARG A 406 -22.17 33.79 3.66
CA ARG A 406 -21.98 33.28 2.29
C ARG A 406 -21.03 34.15 1.48
N TYR A 407 -20.59 33.62 0.35
CA TYR A 407 -19.69 34.30 -0.57
C TYR A 407 -20.35 34.52 -1.92
N TYR A 408 -19.88 35.53 -2.65
CA TYR A 408 -20.14 35.71 -4.07
C TYR A 408 -19.49 34.56 -4.89
N PRO A 409 -19.91 34.38 -6.15
CA PRO A 409 -19.27 33.42 -7.06
C PRO A 409 -17.75 33.61 -7.12
N ALA A 410 -17.03 32.51 -7.35
CA ALA A 410 -15.57 32.54 -7.45
C ALA A 410 -15.10 33.27 -8.71
N GLU A 411 -14.07 34.10 -8.55
CA GLU A 411 -13.31 34.72 -9.64
C GLU A 411 -11.90 34.12 -9.69
N GLU A 412 -11.40 33.88 -10.90
CA GLU A 412 -10.05 33.36 -11.11
C GLU A 412 -9.02 34.50 -11.03
N LEU A 413 -8.04 34.37 -10.13
CA LEU A 413 -6.95 35.31 -9.94
C LEU A 413 -5.61 34.61 -10.18
N VAL A 414 -4.79 35.17 -11.08
CA VAL A 414 -3.39 34.73 -11.26
C VAL A 414 -2.50 35.57 -10.36
N TRP A 415 -1.87 34.94 -9.37
CA TRP A 415 -0.91 35.58 -8.48
C TRP A 415 0.53 35.19 -8.86
N ASP A 416 1.37 36.18 -9.15
CA ASP A 416 2.78 35.96 -9.45
C ASP A 416 3.64 35.93 -8.18
N ALA A 417 4.04 34.72 -7.78
CA ALA A 417 4.90 34.48 -6.64
C ALA A 417 6.40 34.40 -7.03
N SER A 418 6.77 34.83 -8.24
CA SER A 418 8.15 34.75 -8.74
C SER A 418 9.14 35.64 -7.99
N HIS A 419 8.70 36.83 -7.62
CA HIS A 419 9.51 37.87 -6.96
C HIS A 419 9.21 38.00 -5.47
N ASP A 420 7.94 37.84 -5.07
CA ASP A 420 7.50 37.89 -3.67
C ASP A 420 6.37 36.89 -3.46
N SER A 421 6.60 35.91 -2.58
CA SER A 421 5.61 34.89 -2.22
C SER A 421 4.98 35.12 -0.84
N SER A 422 5.10 36.34 -0.31
CA SER A 422 4.62 36.71 1.02
C SER A 422 3.12 36.98 1.10
N PRO A 423 2.50 36.91 2.29
CA PRO A 423 1.14 37.38 2.54
C PRO A 423 0.84 38.77 1.99
N ARG A 424 1.83 39.68 2.07
CA ARG A 424 1.68 41.07 1.64
C ARG A 424 1.49 41.18 0.12
N SER A 425 2.27 40.43 -0.65
CA SER A 425 2.16 40.43 -2.11
C SER A 425 0.80 39.89 -2.58
N LEU A 426 0.34 38.78 -1.99
CA LEU A 426 -0.97 38.21 -2.28
C LEU A 426 -2.09 39.19 -1.94
N ARG A 427 -2.05 39.82 -0.75
CA ARG A 427 -3.04 40.85 -0.38
C ARG A 427 -3.06 42.01 -1.34
N SER A 428 -1.91 42.47 -1.78
CA SER A 428 -1.81 43.57 -2.76
C SER A 428 -2.42 43.17 -4.11
N CYS A 429 -2.18 41.94 -4.55
CA CYS A 429 -2.75 41.38 -5.77
C CYS A 429 -4.28 41.25 -5.69
N VAL A 430 -4.80 40.69 -4.58
CA VAL A 430 -6.25 40.58 -4.35
C VAL A 430 -6.91 41.96 -4.20
N ALA A 431 -6.27 42.88 -3.48
CA ALA A 431 -6.75 44.25 -3.32
C ALA A 431 -6.90 44.95 -4.67
N ALA A 432 -5.91 44.81 -5.55
CA ALA A 432 -5.96 45.35 -6.91
C ALA A 432 -7.11 44.74 -7.72
N CYS A 433 -7.36 43.43 -7.59
CA CYS A 433 -8.46 42.73 -8.26
C CYS A 433 -9.84 43.33 -7.89
N TYR A 434 -10.05 43.67 -6.62
CA TYR A 434 -11.32 44.19 -6.11
C TYR A 434 -11.37 45.72 -5.97
N GLY A 435 -10.31 46.44 -6.37
CA GLY A 435 -10.23 47.90 -6.19
C GLY A 435 -10.22 48.37 -4.73
N LEU A 436 -9.66 47.57 -3.82
CA LEU A 436 -9.60 47.84 -2.37
C LEU A 436 -8.19 48.24 -1.92
N SER A 437 -8.08 48.69 -0.66
CA SER A 437 -6.78 48.84 0.00
C SER A 437 -6.30 47.48 0.55
N PRO A 438 -5.00 47.14 0.44
CA PRO A 438 -4.46 45.90 1.04
C PRO A 438 -4.65 45.80 2.56
N ASP A 439 -4.78 46.94 3.23
CA ASP A 439 -4.99 47.03 4.69
C ASP A 439 -6.48 46.92 5.08
N SER A 440 -7.39 47.05 4.10
CA SER A 440 -8.83 47.01 4.32
C SER A 440 -9.45 45.67 3.99
N LEU A 441 -8.66 44.60 3.90
CA LEU A 441 -9.14 43.26 3.63
C LEU A 441 -8.53 42.19 4.54
N LEU A 442 -9.29 41.13 4.78
CA LEU A 442 -8.81 39.88 5.36
C LEU A 442 -8.85 38.78 4.32
N LEU A 443 -7.88 37.87 4.40
CA LEU A 443 -7.78 36.70 3.53
C LEU A 443 -7.79 35.44 4.38
N ALA A 444 -8.47 34.40 3.90
CA ALA A 444 -8.35 33.06 4.46
C ALA A 444 -8.35 32.00 3.35
N LYS A 445 -7.60 30.93 3.55
CA LYS A 445 -7.60 29.74 2.68
C LYS A 445 -8.69 28.78 3.14
N HIS A 446 -9.55 28.32 2.23
CA HIS A 446 -10.52 27.25 2.52
C HIS A 446 -9.83 25.89 2.50
N GLN A 447 -10.21 25.03 3.43
CA GLN A 447 -9.90 23.60 3.41
C GLN A 447 -11.20 22.80 3.24
N PRO A 448 -11.61 22.50 1.99
CA PRO A 448 -12.89 21.85 1.73
C PRO A 448 -13.07 20.53 2.49
N GLU A 449 -12.01 19.74 2.61
CA GLU A 449 -12.05 18.42 3.28
C GLU A 449 -12.32 18.49 4.77
N LYS A 450 -11.95 19.62 5.40
CA LYS A 450 -12.15 19.84 6.84
C LYS A 450 -13.29 20.81 7.11
N HIS A 451 -13.83 21.45 6.07
CA HIS A 451 -14.77 22.56 6.18
C HIS A 451 -14.25 23.68 7.10
N THR A 452 -12.96 24.00 7.03
CA THR A 452 -12.30 25.03 7.86
C THR A 452 -11.66 26.11 7.00
N TRP A 453 -11.47 27.28 7.60
CA TRP A 453 -10.78 28.41 6.99
C TRP A 453 -9.52 28.77 7.78
N GLU A 454 -8.40 28.93 7.10
CA GLU A 454 -7.13 29.35 7.70
C GLU A 454 -6.83 30.80 7.33
N GLU A 455 -6.95 31.71 8.31
CA GLU A 455 -6.68 33.13 8.11
C GLU A 455 -5.20 33.37 7.75
N ILE A 456 -4.97 34.05 6.63
CA ILE A 456 -3.66 34.47 6.17
C ILE A 456 -3.37 35.83 6.82
N SER A 457 -2.84 35.80 8.05
CA SER A 457 -2.47 37.02 8.79
C SER A 457 -1.07 37.53 8.42
N ASN A 458 -0.82 38.83 8.59
CA ASN A 458 0.49 39.47 8.39
C ASN A 458 1.42 39.30 9.61
N TRP A 459 1.00 38.58 10.66
CA TRP A 459 1.69 38.58 11.95
C TRP A 459 2.24 37.21 12.31
N THR A 460 3.54 37.03 12.11
CA THR A 460 4.31 35.89 12.60
C THR A 460 5.12 36.26 13.84
N GLN A 461 4.49 36.14 15.01
CA GLN A 461 5.24 35.93 16.26
C GLN A 461 4.67 34.77 17.05
N GLN A 462 4.97 33.55 16.59
CA GLN A 462 5.23 32.43 17.50
C GLN A 462 6.37 31.57 16.92
N VAL A 463 7.56 32.16 16.77
CA VAL A 463 8.78 31.37 16.82
C VAL A 463 9.45 31.70 18.14
N SER A 464 9.52 30.68 18.98
CA SER A 464 10.22 30.63 20.25
C SER A 464 11.55 31.40 20.19
N LYS A 465 11.89 32.04 21.31
CA LYS A 465 13.13 32.78 21.56
C LYS A 465 14.37 31.90 21.28
N LYS A 466 14.76 31.76 20.01
CA LYS A 466 16.08 31.31 19.59
C LYS A 466 16.35 31.89 18.21
N LYS A 467 17.39 32.71 18.16
CA LYS A 467 17.92 33.48 17.04
C LYS A 467 18.05 32.60 15.78
N ARG A 468 16.97 32.45 15.00
CA ARG A 468 16.97 31.78 13.69
C ARG A 468 16.75 32.85 12.62
N LYS A 469 17.64 32.86 11.63
CA LYS A 469 17.64 33.73 10.45
C LYS A 469 16.20 33.92 9.93
N LYS A 470 15.71 35.17 9.80
CA LYS A 470 14.41 35.50 9.18
C LYS A 470 14.35 34.80 7.81
N LYS A 471 13.66 33.67 7.74
CA LYS A 471 13.37 32.99 6.48
C LYS A 471 12.16 33.72 5.90
N ALA A 472 12.23 34.15 4.64
CA ALA A 472 11.09 34.78 3.98
C ALA A 472 9.87 33.86 4.10
N GLU A 473 8.78 34.39 4.67
CA GLU A 473 7.50 33.69 4.78
C GLU A 473 6.92 33.54 3.38
N SER A 474 6.91 32.31 2.89
CA SER A 474 6.35 31.96 1.59
C SER A 474 5.03 31.25 1.79
N LEU A 475 3.96 31.76 1.20
CA LEU A 475 2.64 31.12 1.25
C LEU A 475 2.57 29.82 0.44
N LEU A 476 3.52 29.59 -0.47
CA LEU A 476 3.64 28.33 -1.23
C LEU A 476 4.11 27.17 -0.34
N GLY A 477 4.69 27.47 0.82
CA GLY A 477 5.15 26.50 1.80
C GLY A 477 4.26 26.44 3.04
N PRO A 478 4.69 25.70 4.08
CA PRO A 478 3.97 25.66 5.34
C PRO A 478 3.85 27.06 5.98
N PRO A 479 2.72 27.37 6.63
CA PRO A 479 1.61 26.46 6.92
C PRO A 479 0.58 26.32 5.78
N PHE A 480 0.47 27.31 4.89
CA PHE A 480 -0.68 27.43 3.99
C PHE A 480 -0.61 26.56 2.73
N HIS A 481 0.58 26.28 2.19
CA HIS A 481 0.78 25.49 0.97
C HIS A 481 -0.16 25.88 -0.18
N LEU A 482 -0.19 27.18 -0.53
CA LEU A 482 -1.03 27.66 -1.64
C LEU A 482 -0.61 27.01 -2.97
N LYS A 483 -1.62 26.51 -3.68
CA LYS A 483 -1.48 25.84 -4.99
C LYS A 483 -2.63 26.20 -5.92
N ASP A 484 -2.54 25.74 -7.16
CA ASP A 484 -3.57 26.00 -8.16
C ASP A 484 -4.93 25.46 -7.74
N GLY A 485 -5.97 26.25 -7.99
CA GLY A 485 -7.36 25.91 -7.70
C GLY A 485 -7.76 26.11 -6.24
N ASP A 486 -6.83 26.43 -5.34
CA ASP A 486 -7.15 26.74 -3.94
C ASP A 486 -8.15 27.91 -3.86
N VAL A 487 -9.11 27.79 -2.94
CA VAL A 487 -10.14 28.81 -2.71
C VAL A 487 -9.69 29.78 -1.62
N LEU A 488 -9.74 31.07 -1.94
CA LEU A 488 -9.45 32.16 -1.01
C LEU A 488 -10.71 32.96 -0.70
N GLY A 489 -11.03 33.10 0.58
CA GLY A 489 -12.08 33.97 1.07
C GLY A 489 -11.52 35.37 1.29
N VAL A 490 -12.25 36.38 0.83
CA VAL A 490 -11.88 37.78 0.96
C VAL A 490 -12.98 38.50 1.74
N LYS A 491 -12.61 39.19 2.82
CA LYS A 491 -13.53 40.05 3.56
C LYS A 491 -13.11 41.50 3.47
N ASN A 492 -14.06 42.38 3.16
CA ASN A 492 -13.84 43.82 3.08
C ASN A 492 -14.16 44.49 4.42
N LEU A 493 -13.12 44.95 5.11
CA LEU A 493 -13.21 45.58 6.43
C LEU A 493 -13.82 46.99 6.39
N LEU A 494 -13.98 47.61 5.21
CA LEU A 494 -14.62 48.93 5.09
C LEU A 494 -16.15 48.85 5.26
N ILE A 495 -16.73 47.68 5.02
CA ILE A 495 -18.18 47.47 4.98
C ILE A 495 -18.67 46.40 5.96
N ASP A 496 -17.79 45.50 6.40
CA ASP A 496 -18.12 44.45 7.37
C ASP A 496 -16.95 44.20 8.33
N ASN A 497 -17.23 44.23 9.63
CA ASN A 497 -16.26 43.97 10.69
C ASN A 497 -16.22 42.50 11.13
N ASN A 498 -17.09 41.64 10.58
CA ASN A 498 -17.12 40.22 10.87
C ASN A 498 -15.85 39.54 10.37
N ARG A 499 -15.08 38.92 11.29
CA ARG A 499 -13.85 38.19 10.95
C ARG A 499 -14.03 36.69 10.71
N ASP A 500 -15.23 36.16 10.92
CA ASP A 500 -15.50 34.72 10.79
C ASP A 500 -15.75 34.33 9.33
N PHE A 501 -14.88 33.49 8.77
CA PHE A 501 -14.98 33.05 7.37
C PHE A 501 -15.95 31.87 7.17
N LEU A 502 -16.47 31.27 8.24
CA LEU A 502 -17.34 30.10 8.18
C LEU A 502 -18.67 30.40 7.48
N THR A 503 -19.10 29.43 6.67
CA THR A 503 -20.42 29.41 6.05
C THR A 503 -21.34 28.40 6.74
N ALA A 504 -22.65 28.50 6.52
CA ALA A 504 -23.60 27.50 7.00
C ALA A 504 -23.32 26.10 6.42
N GLU A 505 -22.82 26.02 5.19
CA GLU A 505 -22.41 24.76 4.55
C GLU A 505 -21.19 24.15 5.24
N ASP A 506 -20.24 24.99 5.68
CA ASP A 506 -19.08 24.54 6.44
C ASP A 506 -19.47 23.98 7.80
N GLU A 507 -20.34 24.67 8.54
CA GLU A 507 -20.86 24.19 9.84
C GLU A 507 -21.56 22.82 9.69
N GLN A 508 -22.39 22.66 8.66
CA GLN A 508 -23.05 21.39 8.35
C GLN A 508 -22.03 20.31 7.94
N GLY A 509 -20.98 20.68 7.21
CA GLY A 509 -19.89 19.78 6.83
C GLY A 509 -19.10 19.29 8.04
N GLN A 510 -18.74 20.19 8.96
CA GLN A 510 -18.07 19.86 10.22
C GLN A 510 -18.93 18.93 11.08
N GLN A 511 -20.23 19.20 11.20
CA GLN A 511 -21.16 18.36 11.94
C GLN A 511 -21.23 16.93 11.36
N ARG A 512 -21.31 16.79 10.02
CA ARG A 512 -21.28 15.49 9.35
C ARG A 512 -19.98 14.73 9.58
N LEU A 513 -18.83 15.43 9.56
CA LEU A 513 -17.53 14.81 9.86
C LEU A 513 -17.46 14.32 11.31
N MET A 514 -18.00 15.09 12.27
CA MET A 514 -18.07 14.66 13.67
C MET A 514 -18.93 13.41 13.84
N GLU A 515 -20.11 13.37 13.21
CA GLU A 515 -21.02 12.22 13.25
C GLU A 515 -20.38 10.96 12.64
N GLN A 516 -19.68 11.10 11.51
CA GLN A 516 -18.96 9.99 10.89
C GLN A 516 -17.81 9.47 11.78
N ALA A 517 -17.07 10.36 12.42
CA ALA A 517 -16.01 9.99 13.35
C ALA A 517 -16.58 9.26 14.58
N GLU A 518 -17.74 9.69 15.07
CA GLU A 518 -18.45 9.02 16.17
C GLU A 518 -19.00 7.65 15.75
N GLN A 519 -19.54 7.52 14.54
CA GLN A 519 -19.99 6.23 13.98
C GLN A 519 -18.85 5.25 13.79
N ARG A 520 -17.67 5.69 13.30
CA ARG A 520 -16.48 4.83 13.21
C ARG A 520 -16.05 4.32 14.59
N ARG A 521 -16.02 5.20 15.60
CA ARG A 521 -15.73 4.81 17.00
C ARG A 521 -16.77 3.84 17.57
N LYS A 522 -18.06 3.99 17.23
CA LYS A 522 -19.12 3.05 17.64
C LYS A 522 -19.04 1.72 16.91
N GLY A 523 -18.66 1.70 15.62
CA GLY A 523 -18.42 0.49 14.82
C GLY A 523 -17.27 -0.35 15.37
N GLU A 524 -16.15 0.28 15.72
CA GLU A 524 -15.01 -0.37 16.37
C GLU A 524 -15.38 -0.97 17.75
N ASN A 525 -16.24 -0.29 18.51
CA ASN A 525 -16.75 -0.79 19.78
C ASN A 525 -17.79 -1.93 19.63
N SER A 526 -18.47 -2.02 18.48
CA SER A 526 -19.43 -3.10 18.20
C SER A 526 -18.77 -4.40 17.72
N ALA A 527 -17.58 -4.31 17.10
CA ALA A 527 -16.77 -5.47 16.74
C ALA A 527 -16.05 -6.12 17.95
N THR A 528 -16.06 -5.46 19.11
CA THR A 528 -15.47 -5.98 20.36
C THR A 528 -16.50 -6.49 21.36
N SER A 529 -17.81 -6.45 21.06
CA SER A 529 -18.85 -6.95 21.96
C SER A 529 -19.30 -8.37 21.60
N ASN A 530 -18.40 -9.34 21.66
CA ASN A 530 -18.75 -10.75 21.87
C ASN A 530 -17.61 -11.52 22.55
N SER A 531 -17.20 -11.07 23.74
CA SER A 531 -16.73 -11.97 24.78
C SER A 531 -16.78 -11.25 26.13
N SER A 532 -17.55 -11.82 27.04
CA SER A 532 -17.62 -11.47 28.46
C SER A 532 -16.23 -11.38 29.11
N GLY A 533 -15.87 -10.21 29.62
CA GLY A 533 -14.68 -10.04 30.46
C GLY A 533 -14.38 -8.58 30.77
N LYS A 534 -14.90 -8.06 31.89
CA LYS A 534 -14.57 -6.73 32.43
C LYS A 534 -13.06 -6.55 32.54
N THR A 535 -12.46 -5.68 31.73
CA THR A 535 -11.15 -5.09 32.03
C THR A 535 -11.20 -3.57 31.85
N ARG A 536 -10.73 -2.87 32.88
CA ARG A 536 -10.72 -1.40 32.97
C ARG A 536 -9.83 -0.79 31.87
N PRO A 537 -10.13 0.41 31.36
CA PRO A 537 -9.27 1.08 30.40
C PRO A 537 -7.91 1.39 31.03
N ARG A 538 -6.83 0.87 30.43
CA ARG A 538 -5.45 1.23 30.75
C ARG A 538 -5.17 2.67 30.30
N LYS A 539 -4.40 3.39 31.11
CA LYS A 539 -3.96 4.78 30.87
C LYS A 539 -3.15 4.87 29.56
N PRO A 540 -3.13 6.04 28.89
CA PRO A 540 -2.32 6.26 27.70
C PRO A 540 -0.83 6.05 28.01
N GLU A 541 -0.15 5.31 27.13
CA GLU A 541 1.28 5.03 27.21
C GLU A 541 2.08 6.33 27.08
N VAL A 542 3.00 6.54 28.02
CA VAL A 542 3.94 7.67 28.03
C VAL A 542 5.06 7.37 27.02
N PRO A 543 5.41 8.29 26.10
CA PRO A 543 6.48 8.05 25.15
C PRO A 543 7.83 7.91 25.86
N LEU A 544 8.54 6.82 25.57
CA LEU A 544 9.90 6.57 26.04
C LEU A 544 10.87 7.53 25.34
N SER A 545 11.48 8.44 26.09
CA SER A 545 12.59 9.28 25.61
C SER A 545 13.92 8.55 25.85
N ILE A 546 14.55 8.08 24.78
CA ILE A 546 15.92 7.54 24.83
C ILE A 546 16.90 8.71 24.74
N SER A 547 17.67 8.92 25.82
CA SER A 547 18.77 9.88 25.85
C SER A 547 20.07 9.15 25.55
N VAL A 548 20.62 9.33 24.36
CA VAL A 548 21.94 8.79 24.02
C VAL A 548 23.01 9.66 24.67
N GLY A 549 23.65 9.15 25.71
CA GLY A 549 24.80 9.79 26.33
C GLY A 549 25.95 9.85 25.33
N VAL A 550 26.45 11.06 25.06
CA VAL A 550 27.65 11.27 24.26
C VAL A 550 28.84 10.76 25.08
N PHE A 551 29.41 9.63 24.69
CA PHE A 551 30.73 9.22 25.16
C PHE A 551 31.77 10.11 24.48
N ARG A 552 32.59 10.79 25.30
CA ARG A 552 33.81 11.46 24.86
C ARG A 552 34.91 10.45 24.61
#